data_AF-A7T927-F1
#
_entry.id   AF-A7T927-F1
#
_cell.length_a   1.000
_cell.length_b   1.000
_cell.length_c   1.000
_cell.angle_alpha   90.00
_cell.angle_beta   90.00
_cell.angle_gamma   90.00
#
_symmetry.space_group_name_H-M   'P 1'
#
loop_
_entity.id
_entity.type
_entity.pdbx_description
1 polymer ?
#
loop_
_entity_poly.entity_id
_entity_poly.type
_entity_poly.pdbx_seq_one_letter_code
_entity_poly.pdbx_strand_id
1 'polypeptide(L)'
;RLTAHLHAGKKAPYVVNLDPAVHEVAYPVNIDVRDTVNYKEVMKQYGLGPNGGIVTSLNLFATRFDQVMTFLEKRGSEHRYAIFDTPGQIEVFTWSASGSIITEALASLFPTVVVYMVDIPRSTSPVTFMSNMLYACSILYKTKLPFVVVLNKV
;
A
#
# COMPACT_ATOMS: atom_id res chain seq x y z
N ARG A 1 14.76 1.49 -0.93
CA ARG A 1 15.61 2.52 -1.59
C ARG A 1 15.02 3.92 -1.48
N LEU A 2 13.72 4.12 -1.73
CA LEU A 2 13.07 5.43 -1.55
C LEU A 2 13.15 5.95 -0.11
N THR A 3 12.80 5.11 0.87
CA THR A 3 12.92 5.42 2.31
C THR A 3 14.36 5.80 2.68
N ALA A 4 15.33 4.97 2.32
CA ALA A 4 16.76 5.26 2.53
C ALA A 4 17.22 6.59 1.90
N HIS A 5 16.77 6.90 0.68
CA HIS A 5 17.06 8.17 0.01
C HIS A 5 16.46 9.38 0.77
N LEU A 6 15.22 9.25 1.24
CA LEU A 6 14.57 10.30 2.04
C LEU A 6 15.21 10.48 3.43
N HIS A 7 15.66 9.39 4.05
CA HIS A 7 16.45 9.44 5.28
C HIS A 7 17.78 10.16 5.08
N ALA A 8 18.50 9.89 3.98
CA ALA A 8 19.73 10.59 3.65
C ALA A 8 19.52 12.09 3.45
N GLY A 9 18.36 12.49 2.94
CA GLY A 9 17.95 13.89 2.80
C GLY A 9 17.42 14.58 4.07
N LYS A 10 17.55 13.96 5.25
CA LYS A 10 16.98 14.41 6.54
C LYS A 10 15.47 14.66 6.52
N LYS A 11 14.74 14.01 5.60
CA LYS A 11 13.28 14.08 5.46
C LYS A 11 12.70 12.68 5.64
N ALA A 12 12.99 12.06 6.79
CA ALA A 12 12.53 10.72 7.11
C ALA A 12 11.00 10.62 6.91
N PRO A 13 10.51 9.73 6.05
CA PRO A 13 9.08 9.56 5.84
C PRO A 13 8.46 8.79 7.02
N TYR A 14 7.17 8.99 7.24
CA TYR A 14 6.37 8.14 8.11
C TYR A 14 5.90 6.91 7.31
N VAL A 15 6.38 5.73 7.65
CA VAL A 15 6.17 4.52 6.83
C VAL A 15 5.11 3.62 7.45
N VAL A 16 4.14 3.21 6.65
CA VAL A 16 3.05 2.31 7.04
C VAL A 16 3.08 1.07 6.15
N ASN A 17 3.21 -0.11 6.75
CA ASN A 17 3.09 -1.40 6.05
C ASN A 17 1.67 -1.94 6.15
N LEU A 18 1.03 -2.16 5.00
CA LEU A 18 -0.30 -2.78 4.88
C LEU A 18 -0.25 -4.21 4.34
N ASP A 19 0.93 -4.77 4.05
CA ASP A 19 1.05 -6.17 3.63
C ASP A 19 1.15 -7.11 4.85
N PRO A 20 0.13 -7.94 5.13
CA PRO A 20 0.16 -8.91 6.23
C PRO A 20 0.96 -10.18 5.88
N ALA A 21 1.22 -10.44 4.60
CA ALA A 21 1.88 -11.65 4.11
C ALA A 21 3.42 -11.51 4.01
N VAL A 22 3.96 -10.29 4.19
CA VAL A 22 5.40 -10.06 4.15
C VAL A 22 6.11 -10.68 5.36
N HIS A 23 7.19 -11.45 5.10
CA HIS A 23 7.97 -12.10 6.16
C HIS A 23 8.90 -11.13 6.88
N GLU A 24 9.71 -10.39 6.13
CA GLU A 24 10.65 -9.41 6.66
C GLU A 24 10.55 -8.11 5.87
N VAL A 25 10.53 -6.99 6.59
CA VAL A 25 10.47 -5.66 5.99
C VAL A 25 11.87 -5.06 6.00
N ALA A 26 12.40 -4.75 4.82
CA ALA A 26 13.78 -4.29 4.64
C ALA A 26 13.98 -2.78 4.93
N TYR A 27 13.06 -2.15 5.67
CA TYR A 27 13.09 -0.73 6.01
C TYR A 27 12.43 -0.49 7.37
N PRO A 28 12.76 0.62 8.06
CA PRO A 28 12.06 1.01 9.27
C PRO A 28 10.59 1.32 8.94
N VAL A 29 9.68 0.73 9.71
CA VAL A 29 8.24 0.93 9.61
C VAL A 29 7.75 1.56 10.91
N ASN A 30 6.85 2.55 10.80
CA ASN A 30 6.23 3.21 11.95
C ASN A 30 4.93 2.51 12.38
N ILE A 31 4.15 2.02 11.43
CA ILE A 31 2.92 1.25 11.66
C ILE A 31 2.94 0.01 10.79
N ASP A 32 2.85 -1.17 11.40
CA ASP A 32 2.81 -2.45 10.70
C ASP A 32 1.47 -3.16 10.95
N VAL A 33 0.77 -3.55 9.88
CA VAL A 33 -0.47 -4.33 9.98
C VAL A 33 -0.28 -5.64 10.75
N ARG A 34 0.93 -6.21 10.71
CA ARG A 34 1.27 -7.49 11.37
C ARG A 34 1.25 -7.41 12.90
N ASP A 35 1.41 -6.20 13.46
CA ASP A 35 1.29 -5.98 14.91
C ASP A 35 -0.17 -6.03 15.38
N THR A 36 -1.11 -5.77 14.48
CA THR A 36 -2.55 -5.78 14.78
C THR A 36 -3.22 -7.09 14.38
N VAL A 37 -2.78 -7.71 13.29
CA VAL A 37 -3.42 -8.90 12.72
C VAL A 37 -2.38 -9.98 12.39
N ASN A 38 -2.55 -11.16 12.99
CA ASN A 38 -1.74 -12.32 12.67
C ASN A 38 -2.29 -13.05 11.42
N TYR A 39 -1.67 -12.79 10.27
CA TYR A 39 -2.02 -13.37 8.97
C TYR A 39 -2.20 -14.90 8.99
N LYS A 40 -1.25 -15.62 9.60
CA LYS A 40 -1.27 -17.10 9.63
C LYS A 40 -2.42 -17.62 10.47
N GLU A 41 -2.72 -16.95 11.57
CA GLU A 41 -3.84 -17.30 12.43
C GLU A 41 -5.17 -17.01 11.75
N VAL A 42 -5.32 -15.86 11.07
CA VAL A 42 -6.51 -15.53 10.28
C VAL A 42 -6.77 -16.59 9.21
N MET A 43 -5.74 -17.02 8.47
CA MET A 43 -5.90 -18.10 7.50
C MET A 43 -6.38 -19.40 8.13
N LYS A 44 -5.84 -19.77 9.29
CA LYS A 44 -6.20 -21.01 9.99
C LYS A 44 -7.60 -20.96 10.57
N GLN A 45 -7.98 -19.87 11.24
CA GLN A 45 -9.28 -19.71 11.90
C GLN A 45 -10.43 -19.69 10.90
N TYR A 46 -10.25 -18.99 9.77
CA TYR A 46 -11.30 -18.83 8.76
C TYR A 46 -11.19 -19.82 7.59
N GLY A 47 -10.20 -20.73 7.61
CA GLY A 47 -9.98 -21.72 6.54
C GLY A 47 -9.67 -21.09 5.18
N LEU A 48 -8.97 -19.95 5.17
CA LEU A 48 -8.76 -19.13 3.97
C LEU A 48 -7.46 -19.49 3.25
N GLY A 49 -7.50 -19.42 1.91
CA GLY A 49 -6.29 -19.39 1.08
C GLY A 49 -5.52 -18.07 1.21
N PRO A 50 -4.32 -17.96 0.59
CA PRO A 50 -3.42 -16.82 0.80
C PRO A 50 -4.05 -15.45 0.52
N ASN A 51 -4.76 -15.29 -0.60
CA ASN A 51 -5.43 -14.03 -0.97
C ASN A 51 -6.60 -13.71 -0.04
N GLY A 52 -7.38 -14.72 0.35
CA GLY A 52 -8.47 -14.55 1.33
C GLY A 52 -7.93 -14.09 2.68
N GLY A 53 -6.81 -14.65 3.12
CA GLY A 53 -6.11 -14.21 4.33
C GLY A 53 -5.69 -12.74 4.28
N ILE A 54 -5.19 -12.26 3.13
CA ILE A 54 -4.79 -10.85 2.96
C ILE A 54 -6.02 -9.94 3.02
N VAL A 55 -7.09 -10.25 2.26
CA VAL A 55 -8.35 -9.47 2.25
C VAL A 55 -8.93 -9.38 3.66
N THR A 56 -9.04 -10.51 4.38
CA THR A 56 -9.59 -10.54 5.73
C THR A 56 -8.71 -9.76 6.70
N SER A 57 -7.40 -9.85 6.58
CA SER A 57 -6.47 -9.08 7.42
C SER A 57 -6.59 -7.59 7.17
N LEU A 58 -6.71 -7.16 5.91
CA LEU A 58 -6.99 -5.77 5.56
C LEU A 58 -8.36 -5.30 6.07
N ASN A 59 -9.40 -6.15 6.01
CA ASN A 59 -10.72 -5.82 6.56
C ASN A 59 -10.65 -5.59 8.06
N LEU A 60 -9.95 -6.45 8.80
CA LEU A 60 -9.74 -6.28 10.24
C LEU A 60 -8.96 -4.99 10.54
N PHE A 61 -7.90 -4.72 9.77
CA PHE A 61 -7.12 -3.49 9.91
C PHE A 61 -7.92 -2.22 9.61
N ALA A 62 -8.77 -2.26 8.58
CA ALA A 62 -9.63 -1.15 8.20
C ALA A 62 -10.57 -0.70 9.34
N THR A 63 -11.01 -1.63 10.21
CA THR A 63 -11.83 -1.27 11.39
C THR A 63 -11.13 -0.39 12.42
N ARG A 64 -9.79 -0.34 12.39
CA ARG A 64 -8.95 0.48 13.28
C ARG A 64 -8.24 1.60 12.53
N PHE A 65 -8.57 1.83 11.26
CA PHE A 65 -7.86 2.78 10.42
C PHE A 65 -7.98 4.22 10.92
N ASP A 66 -9.07 4.57 11.60
CA ASP A 66 -9.24 5.89 12.24
C ASP A 66 -8.13 6.20 13.27
N GLN A 67 -7.62 5.17 13.96
CA GLN A 67 -6.50 5.35 14.88
C GLN A 67 -5.21 5.67 14.13
N VAL A 68 -5.00 5.02 12.98
CA VAL A 68 -3.87 5.28 12.08
C VAL A 68 -3.93 6.72 11.56
N MET A 69 -5.11 7.18 11.15
CA MET A 69 -5.33 8.58 10.72
C MET A 69 -4.99 9.57 11.83
N THR A 70 -5.43 9.31 13.06
CA THR A 70 -5.11 10.13 14.23
C THR A 70 -3.60 10.20 14.49
N PHE A 71 -2.87 9.10 14.32
CA PHE A 71 -1.41 9.10 14.45
C PHE A 71 -0.72 9.90 13.36
N LEU A 72 -1.19 9.81 12.11
CA LEU A 72 -0.65 10.57 10.99
C LEU A 72 -0.84 12.07 11.17
N GLU A 73 -2.02 12.51 11.62
CA GLU A 73 -2.28 13.92 11.90
C GLU A 73 -1.35 14.47 12.99
N LYS A 74 -1.19 13.74 14.10
CA LYS A 74 -0.30 14.15 15.20
C LYS A 74 1.16 14.25 14.76
N ARG A 75 1.60 13.39 13.84
CA ARG A 75 2.98 13.30 13.34
C ARG A 75 3.21 14.12 12.07
N GLY A 76 2.18 14.76 11.52
CA GLY A 76 2.24 15.50 10.26
C GLY A 76 3.16 16.74 10.32
N SER A 77 3.43 17.27 11.51
CA SER A 77 4.41 18.36 11.70
C SER A 77 5.87 17.88 11.68
N GLU A 78 6.11 16.61 12.05
CA GLU A 78 7.44 16.01 12.15
C GLU A 78 7.88 15.40 10.80
N HIS A 79 6.92 14.86 10.04
CA HIS A 79 7.17 14.14 8.80
C HIS A 79 6.50 14.82 7.61
N ARG A 80 7.29 15.15 6.58
CA ARG A 80 6.78 15.75 5.33
C ARG A 80 6.02 14.76 4.45
N TYR A 81 6.33 13.48 4.54
CA TYR A 81 5.78 12.44 3.68
C TYR A 81 5.34 11.25 4.51
N ALA A 82 4.19 10.68 4.18
CA ALA A 82 3.79 9.36 4.61
C ALA A 82 3.85 8.39 3.41
N ILE A 83 4.42 7.20 3.61
CA ILE A 83 4.55 6.17 2.58
C ILE A 83 3.77 4.94 3.03
N PHE A 84 2.82 4.51 2.21
CA PHE A 84 2.04 3.31 2.43
C PHE A 84 2.53 2.22 1.49
N ASP A 85 2.96 1.11 2.07
CA ASP A 85 3.29 -0.09 1.33
C ASP A 85 2.07 -1.02 1.32
N THR A 86 1.56 -1.32 0.13
CA THR A 86 0.35 -2.13 -0.07
C THR A 86 0.70 -3.59 -0.29
N PRO A 87 -0.24 -4.54 -0.09
CA PRO A 87 0.00 -5.94 -0.38
C PRO A 87 0.54 -6.21 -1.79
N GLY A 88 1.43 -7.19 -1.91
CA GLY A 88 2.04 -7.53 -3.21
C GLY A 88 1.06 -8.00 -4.30
N GLN A 89 -0.13 -8.46 -3.91
CA GLN A 89 -1.24 -8.77 -4.82
C GLN A 89 -2.10 -7.51 -5.02
N ILE A 90 -1.87 -6.82 -6.13
CA ILE A 90 -2.48 -5.51 -6.39
C ILE A 90 -4.01 -5.55 -6.43
N GLU A 91 -4.60 -6.66 -6.87
CA GLU A 91 -6.05 -6.83 -6.95
C GLU A 91 -6.68 -6.88 -5.56
N VAL A 92 -6.00 -7.48 -4.59
CA VAL A 92 -6.47 -7.62 -3.22
C VAL A 92 -6.62 -6.25 -2.56
N PHE A 93 -5.73 -5.31 -2.86
CA PHE A 93 -5.86 -3.94 -2.37
C PHE A 93 -6.82 -3.13 -3.23
N THR A 94 -6.61 -3.09 -4.55
CA THR A 94 -7.33 -2.16 -5.43
C THR A 94 -8.82 -2.49 -5.58
N TRP A 95 -9.23 -3.77 -5.51
CA TRP A 95 -10.63 -4.18 -5.71
C TRP A 95 -11.35 -4.57 -4.42
N SER A 96 -10.69 -4.53 -3.26
CA SER A 96 -11.36 -4.79 -1.98
C SER A 96 -12.04 -3.54 -1.42
N ALA A 97 -13.10 -3.77 -0.66
CA ALA A 97 -13.78 -2.70 0.08
C ALA A 97 -12.84 -2.03 1.10
N SER A 98 -12.02 -2.81 1.80
CA SER A 98 -11.04 -2.28 2.76
C SER A 98 -9.98 -1.40 2.11
N GLY A 99 -9.43 -1.80 0.96
CA GLY A 99 -8.48 -0.97 0.22
C GLY A 99 -9.10 0.34 -0.29
N SER A 100 -10.36 0.31 -0.75
CA SER A 100 -11.12 1.51 -1.09
C SER A 100 -11.32 2.44 0.12
N ILE A 101 -11.78 1.91 1.26
CA ILE A 101 -11.99 2.68 2.49
C ILE A 101 -10.68 3.35 2.94
N ILE A 102 -9.58 2.59 2.98
CA ILE A 102 -8.25 3.09 3.36
C ILE A 102 -7.82 4.23 2.43
N THR A 103 -7.97 4.03 1.11
CA THR A 103 -7.55 5.01 0.10
C THR A 103 -8.40 6.29 0.17
N GLU A 104 -9.71 6.15 0.33
CA GLU A 104 -10.65 7.29 0.43
C GLU A 104 -10.44 8.07 1.73
N ALA A 105 -10.19 7.39 2.85
CA ALA A 105 -9.88 8.04 4.12
C ALA A 105 -8.59 8.87 4.02
N LEU A 106 -7.53 8.30 3.42
CA LEU A 106 -6.28 9.03 3.18
C LEU A 106 -6.48 10.23 2.25
N ALA A 107 -7.20 10.04 1.15
CA ALA A 107 -7.51 11.08 0.18
C ALA A 107 -8.31 12.26 0.77
N SER A 108 -9.16 11.97 1.75
CA SER A 108 -10.03 12.97 2.38
C SER A 108 -9.28 13.89 3.34
N LEU A 109 -8.21 13.39 3.97
CA LEU A 109 -7.46 14.13 5.00
C LEU A 109 -6.10 14.65 4.52
N PHE A 110 -5.49 14.00 3.52
CA PHE A 110 -4.15 14.33 3.05
C PHE A 110 -4.06 14.41 1.52
N PRO A 111 -3.20 15.29 0.97
CA PRO A 111 -2.84 15.24 -0.44
C PRO A 111 -2.19 13.89 -0.79
N THR A 112 -2.98 13.00 -1.39
CA THR A 112 -2.59 11.60 -1.64
C THR A 112 -2.26 11.40 -3.11
N VAL A 113 -1.17 10.70 -3.39
CA VAL A 113 -0.73 10.35 -4.76
C VAL A 113 -0.54 8.85 -4.83
N VAL A 114 -1.09 8.21 -5.87
CA VAL A 114 -0.90 6.79 -6.14
C VAL A 114 0.36 6.63 -6.99
N VAL A 115 1.30 5.81 -6.52
CA VAL A 115 2.51 5.46 -7.24
C VAL A 115 2.39 4.04 -7.77
N TYR A 116 2.25 3.91 -9.09
CA TYR A 116 2.09 2.63 -9.76
C TYR A 116 3.42 2.14 -10.32
N MET A 117 3.95 1.06 -9.74
CA MET A 117 5.25 0.52 -10.12
C MET A 117 5.13 -0.48 -11.28
N VAL A 118 5.84 -0.21 -12.37
CA VAL A 118 5.95 -1.09 -13.54
C VAL A 118 7.31 -1.77 -13.54
N ASP A 119 7.33 -3.10 -13.61
CA ASP A 119 8.56 -3.88 -13.73
C ASP A 119 9.02 -3.92 -15.21
N ILE A 120 10.11 -3.21 -15.53
CA ILE A 120 10.59 -3.03 -16.91
C ILE A 120 11.08 -4.33 -17.54
N PRO A 121 11.95 -5.13 -16.91
CA PRO A 121 12.36 -6.44 -17.44
C PRO A 121 11.20 -7.36 -17.83
N ARG A 122 10.05 -7.24 -17.15
CA ARG A 122 8.85 -8.05 -17.41
C ARG A 122 7.87 -7.42 -18.40
N SER A 123 8.07 -6.15 -18.78
CA SER A 123 7.17 -5.37 -19.63
C SER A 123 7.81 -4.99 -20.97
N THR A 124 8.78 -5.76 -21.45
CA THR A 124 9.46 -5.52 -22.74
C THR A 124 8.58 -5.83 -23.95
N SER A 125 7.64 -6.77 -23.81
CA SER A 125 6.65 -7.07 -24.85
C SER A 125 5.60 -5.94 -24.94
N PRO A 126 5.31 -5.41 -26.13
CA PRO A 126 4.29 -4.38 -26.32
C PRO A 126 2.92 -4.76 -25.79
N VAL A 127 2.55 -6.04 -25.91
CA VAL A 127 1.26 -6.56 -25.41
C VAL A 127 1.21 -6.47 -23.89
N THR A 128 2.26 -6.93 -23.21
CA THR A 128 2.35 -6.89 -21.74
C THR A 128 2.38 -5.46 -21.22
N PHE A 129 3.12 -4.58 -21.90
CA PHE A 129 3.16 -3.16 -21.55
C PHE A 129 1.79 -2.51 -21.70
N MET A 130 1.10 -2.75 -22.82
CA MET A 130 -0.24 -2.22 -23.07
C MET A 130 -1.25 -2.72 -22.02
N SER A 131 -1.23 -4.02 -21.68
CA SER A 131 -2.07 -4.57 -20.61
C SER A 131 -1.78 -3.92 -19.25
N ASN A 132 -0.50 -3.70 -18.92
CA ASN A 132 -0.12 -2.99 -17.69
C ASN A 132 -0.59 -1.53 -17.66
N MET A 133 -0.58 -0.84 -18.80
CA MET A 133 -1.07 0.54 -18.90
C MET A 133 -2.60 0.62 -18.82
N LEU A 134 -3.31 -0.34 -19.43
CA LEU A 134 -4.77 -0.44 -19.27
C LEU A 134 -5.15 -0.68 -17.81
N TYR A 135 -4.40 -1.55 -17.12
CA TYR A 135 -4.60 -1.80 -15.70
C TYR A 135 -4.33 -0.55 -14.84
N ALA A 136 -3.24 0.17 -15.12
CA ALA A 136 -2.95 1.45 -14.49
C ALA A 136 -4.08 2.47 -14.68
N CYS A 137 -4.62 2.57 -15.90
CA CYS A 137 -5.78 3.41 -16.20
C CYS A 137 -7.02 2.98 -15.40
N SER A 138 -7.30 1.69 -15.30
CA SER A 138 -8.44 1.20 -14.49
C SER A 138 -8.32 1.62 -13.02
N ILE A 139 -7.11 1.55 -12.45
CA ILE A 139 -6.86 2.01 -11.07
C ILE A 139 -7.03 3.52 -10.96
N LEU A 140 -6.46 4.31 -11.88
CA LEU A 140 -6.62 5.76 -11.92
C LEU A 140 -8.10 6.18 -11.89
N TYR A 141 -8.93 5.56 -12.74
CA TYR A 141 -10.37 5.85 -12.77
C TYR A 141 -11.09 5.44 -11.49
N LYS A 142 -10.66 4.34 -10.86
CA LYS A 142 -11.25 3.85 -9.61
C LYS A 142 -10.88 4.73 -8.41
N THR A 143 -9.60 5.09 -8.27
CA THR A 143 -9.13 5.87 -7.10
C THR A 143 -9.41 7.35 -7.24
N LYS A 144 -9.48 7.88 -8.48
CA LYS A 144 -9.66 9.32 -8.76
C LYS A 144 -8.60 10.20 -8.10
N LEU A 145 -7.41 9.64 -7.88
CA LEU A 145 -6.28 10.32 -7.27
C LEU A 145 -5.22 10.71 -8.32
N PRO A 146 -4.39 11.74 -8.06
CA PRO A 146 -3.17 11.95 -8.80
C PRO A 146 -2.35 10.66 -8.87
N PHE A 147 -1.90 10.31 -10.07
CA PHE A 147 -1.36 8.98 -10.37
C PHE A 147 -0.03 9.12 -11.10
N VAL A 148 1.01 8.48 -10.58
CA VAL A 148 2.36 8.50 -11.14
C VAL A 148 2.77 7.08 -11.48
N VAL A 149 3.04 6.84 -12.76
CA VAL A 149 3.63 5.58 -13.23
C VAL A 149 5.14 5.65 -13.04
N VAL A 150 5.70 4.70 -12.29
CA VAL A 150 7.14 4.59 -12.04
C VAL A 150 7.67 3.32 -12.70
N LEU A 151 8.57 3.50 -13.66
CA LEU A 151 9.28 2.42 -14.31
C LEU A 151 10.43 1.97 -13.38
N ASN A 152 10.33 0.76 -12.87
CA ASN A 152 11.28 0.21 -11.90
C ASN A 152 12.23 -0.80 -12.56
N LYS A 153 13.39 -0.99 -11.93
CA LYS A 153 14.48 -1.88 -12.41
C LYS A 153 15.00 -1.50 -13.80
N VAL A 154 15.11 -0.18 -14.03
CA VAL A 154 15.84 0.41 -15.17
C VAL A 154 17.32 0.05 -15.08
#